data_AF-A0AAV2DV44-F1
#
_entry.id   AF-A0AAV2DV44-F1
#
_cell.length_a   1.000
_cell.length_b   1.000
_cell.length_c   1.000
_cell.angle_alpha   90.00
_cell.angle_beta   90.00
_cell.angle_gamma   90.00
#
_symmetry.space_group_name_H-M   'P 1'
#
loop_
_entity.id
_entity.type
_entity.pdbx_description
1 polymer ?
#
loop_
_entity_poly.entity_id
_entity_poly.type
_entity_poly.pdbx_seq_one_letter_code
_entity_poly.pdbx_strand_id
1 'polypeptide(L)'
;MWEDVARHDPGFKDSSYHEIRETLLKEERQEVENKLWIFKSEWKVVGCTIMFDGWTDKKQRALCNFLVNSPRGTVFLEVVDTSDFSKTAQRCLRC
;
A
#
# COMPACT_ATOMS: atom_id res chain seq x y z
N MET A 1 6.87 -18.99 2.73
CA MET A 1 5.48 -18.80 3.19
C MET A 1 4.88 -20.09 3.75
N TRP A 2 4.57 -21.12 2.95
CA TRP A 2 4.06 -22.40 3.51
C TRP A 2 5.14 -23.19 4.27
N GLU A 3 6.39 -23.09 3.84
CA GLU A 3 7.57 -23.67 4.52
C GLU A 3 7.92 -22.98 5.85
N ASP A 4 7.44 -21.76 6.09
CA ASP A 4 7.64 -21.03 7.35
C ASP A 4 6.56 -21.44 8.36
N VAL A 5 5.33 -21.65 7.89
CA VAL A 5 4.22 -22.21 8.69
C VAL A 5 4.55 -23.64 9.14
N ALA A 6 5.13 -24.46 8.25
CA ALA A 6 5.52 -25.84 8.55
C ALA A 6 6.69 -25.98 9.56
N ARG A 7 7.43 -24.89 9.83
CA ARG A 7 8.52 -24.87 10.82
C ARG A 7 8.06 -24.68 12.26
N HIS A 8 6.78 -24.39 12.48
CA HIS A 8 6.24 -24.17 13.81
C HIS A 8 5.86 -25.52 14.48
N ASP A 9 6.22 -25.65 15.75
CA ASP A 9 6.01 -26.85 16.58
C ASP A 9 4.51 -27.23 16.64
N PRO A 10 4.11 -28.51 16.81
CA PRO A 10 2.72 -28.97 17.03
C PRO A 10 1.87 -28.24 18.11
N GLY A 11 2.41 -27.25 18.82
CA GLY A 11 1.69 -26.34 19.73
C GLY A 11 1.48 -24.92 19.19
N PHE A 12 1.82 -24.62 17.94
CA PHE A 12 1.63 -23.30 17.35
C PHE A 12 0.15 -22.96 17.24
N LYS A 13 -0.24 -21.89 17.94
CA LYS A 13 -1.59 -21.38 17.89
C LYS A 13 -1.64 -20.32 16.81
N ASP A 14 -2.42 -20.60 15.77
CA ASP A 14 -2.70 -19.63 14.72
C ASP A 14 -3.29 -18.35 15.31
N SER A 15 -2.90 -17.21 14.75
CA SER A 15 -3.51 -15.94 15.06
C SER A 15 -4.98 -15.96 14.67
N SER A 16 -5.83 -15.46 15.55
CA SER A 16 -7.25 -15.28 15.27
C SER A 16 -7.48 -14.25 14.16
N TYR A 17 -8.65 -14.32 13.52
CA TYR A 17 -9.06 -13.33 12.52
C TYR A 17 -8.98 -11.89 13.05
N HIS A 18 -9.33 -11.69 14.33
CA HIS A 18 -9.28 -10.39 14.98
C HIS A 18 -7.83 -9.89 15.14
N GLU A 19 -6.92 -10.75 15.61
CA GLU A 19 -5.50 -10.42 15.75
C GLU A 19 -4.87 -10.07 14.38
N ILE A 20 -5.23 -10.81 13.32
CA ILE A 20 -4.76 -10.55 11.96
C ILE A 20 -5.24 -9.18 11.46
N ARG A 21 -6.54 -8.92 11.56
CA ARG A 21 -7.15 -7.71 11.00
C ARG A 21 -6.74 -6.44 11.75
N GLU A 22 -6.43 -6.54 13.04
CA GLU A 22 -6.17 -5.37 13.87
C GLU A 22 -4.71 -5.23 14.27
N THR A 23 -4.16 -6.20 14.99
CA THR A 23 -2.84 -6.10 15.61
C THR A 23 -1.75 -6.31 14.55
N LEU A 24 -1.75 -7.47 13.90
CA LEU A 24 -0.73 -7.83 12.92
C LEU A 24 -0.78 -6.88 11.71
N LEU A 25 -1.96 -6.49 11.25
CA LEU A 25 -2.07 -5.50 10.16
C LEU A 25 -1.44 -4.14 10.52
N LYS A 26 -1.59 -3.68 11.76
CA LYS A 26 -0.97 -2.43 12.22
C LYS A 26 0.55 -2.55 12.31
N GLU A 27 1.04 -3.67 12.83
CA GLU A 27 2.47 -3.97 12.93
C GLU A 27 3.12 -4.04 11.55
N GLU A 28 2.54 -4.81 10.63
CA GLU A 28 3.01 -4.90 9.23
C GLU A 28 3.00 -3.54 8.53
N ARG A 29 1.96 -2.72 8.76
CA ARG A 29 1.92 -1.35 8.22
C ARG A 29 3.09 -0.50 8.73
N GLN A 30 3.39 -0.58 10.02
CA GLN A 30 4.51 0.15 10.61
C GLN A 30 5.85 -0.36 10.08
N GLU A 31 6.00 -1.67 9.89
CA GLU A 31 7.21 -2.26 9.32
C GLU A 31 7.42 -1.80 7.87
N VAL A 32 6.35 -1.77 7.07
CA VAL A 32 6.39 -1.22 5.71
C VAL A 32 6.77 0.27 5.72
N GLU A 33 6.18 1.09 6.58
CA GLU A 33 6.56 2.51 6.74
C GLU A 33 8.05 2.68 7.07
N ASN A 34 8.58 1.85 7.98
CA ASN A 34 10.00 1.87 8.34
C ASN A 34 10.88 1.51 7.14
N LYS A 35 10.51 0.50 6.35
CA LYS A 35 11.23 0.13 5.11
C LYS A 35 11.17 1.24 4.05
N LEU A 36 10.03 1.93 3.95
CA LEU A 36 9.83 3.03 3.00
C LEU A 36 10.57 4.31 3.39
N TRP A 37 11.01 4.45 4.65
CA TRP A 37 11.76 5.63 5.09
C TRP A 37 12.97 5.95 4.20
N ILE A 38 13.70 4.92 3.76
CA ILE A 38 14.89 5.13 2.92
C ILE A 38 14.51 5.58 1.50
N PHE A 39 13.39 5.13 0.96
CA PHE A 39 12.86 5.63 -0.32
C PHE A 39 12.46 7.10 -0.18
N LYS A 40 11.67 7.42 0.87
CA LYS A 40 11.19 8.78 1.16
C LYS A 40 12.33 9.77 1.39
N SER A 41 13.45 9.35 1.99
CA SER A 41 14.62 10.21 2.20
C SER A 41 15.37 10.48 0.90
N GLU A 42 15.51 9.48 0.03
CA GLU A 42 16.12 9.63 -1.30
C GLU A 42 15.30 10.56 -2.20
N TRP A 43 13.97 10.44 -2.21
CA TRP A 43 13.09 11.28 -3.03
C TRP A 43 13.28 12.78 -2.77
N LYS A 44 13.65 13.17 -1.54
CA LYS A 44 13.95 14.57 -1.19
C LYS A 44 15.23 15.11 -1.83
N VAL A 45 16.16 14.21 -2.19
CA VAL A 45 17.48 14.57 -2.73
C VAL A 45 17.48 14.50 -4.25
N VAL A 46 17.02 13.39 -4.82
CA VAL A 46 17.08 13.13 -6.28
C VAL A 46 15.77 13.43 -7.00
N GLY A 47 14.69 13.67 -6.25
CA GLY A 47 13.34 13.79 -6.78
C GLY A 47 12.68 12.43 -7.00
N CYS A 48 11.42 12.48 -7.43
CA CYS A 48 10.64 11.31 -7.82
C CYS A 48 9.52 11.72 -8.77
N THR A 49 8.93 10.75 -9.47
CA THR A 49 7.73 10.95 -10.30
C THR A 49 6.53 10.34 -9.61
N ILE A 50 5.50 11.14 -9.36
CA ILE A 50 4.20 10.64 -8.91
C ILE A 50 3.45 10.16 -10.14
N MET A 51 3.01 8.90 -10.10
CA MET A 51 2.20 8.27 -11.12
C MET A 51 0.85 7.91 -10.50
N PHE A 52 -0.20 7.96 -11.32
CA PHE A 52 -1.49 7.45 -10.91
C PHE A 52 -2.10 6.60 -12.03
N ASP A 53 -2.74 5.51 -11.65
CA ASP A 53 -3.58 4.71 -12.54
C ASP A 53 -5.02 4.75 -12.04
N GLY A 54 -5.96 4.92 -12.96
CA GLY A 54 -7.39 4.87 -12.66
C GLY A 54 -7.99 3.60 -13.24
N TRP A 55 -8.68 2.81 -12.41
CA TRP A 55 -9.37 1.60 -12.85
C TRP A 55 -10.73 1.46 -12.19
N THR A 56 -11.62 0.66 -12.77
CA THR A 56 -12.95 0.39 -12.20
C THR A 56 -12.99 -1.03 -11.66
N ASP A 57 -13.38 -1.19 -10.39
CA ASP A 57 -13.45 -2.49 -9.77
C ASP A 57 -14.72 -3.28 -10.17
N LYS A 58 -14.79 -4.54 -9.75
CA LYS A 58 -15.96 -5.40 -10.01
C LYS A 58 -17.27 -4.87 -9.41
N LYS A 59 -17.19 -3.95 -8.45
CA LYS A 59 -18.32 -3.30 -7.79
C LYS A 59 -18.67 -1.95 -8.43
N GLN A 60 -18.11 -1.65 -9.60
CA GLN A 60 -18.30 -0.38 -10.33
C GLN A 60 -17.78 0.85 -9.57
N ARG A 61 -16.81 0.66 -8.68
CA ARG A 61 -16.13 1.77 -8.00
C ARG A 61 -14.96 2.24 -8.86
N ALA A 62 -14.85 3.54 -9.07
CA ALA A 62 -13.69 4.13 -9.72
C ALA A 62 -12.58 4.27 -8.67
N LEU A 63 -11.47 3.56 -8.84
CA LEU A 63 -10.33 3.58 -7.93
C LEU A 63 -9.12 4.20 -8.62
N CYS A 64 -8.36 4.98 -7.87
CA CYS A 64 -7.13 5.62 -8.34
C CYS A 64 -5.95 5.17 -7.48
N ASN A 65 -5.02 4.40 -8.05
CA ASN A 65 -3.79 4.00 -7.38
C ASN A 65 -2.76 5.13 -7.51
N PHE A 66 -2.09 5.48 -6.42
CA PHE A 66 -0.98 6.42 -6.39
C PHE A 66 0.32 5.67 -6.18
N LEU A 67 1.27 5.92 -7.08
CA LEU A 67 2.57 5.27 -7.14
C LEU A 67 3.66 6.34 -7.19
N VAL A 68 4.81 6.07 -6.59
CA VAL A 68 6.00 6.92 -6.72
C VAL A 68 7.09 6.13 -7.40
N ASN A 69 7.63 6.67 -8.50
CA ASN A 69 8.79 6.11 -9.18
C ASN A 69 10.05 6.93 -8.86
N SER A 70 11.11 6.25 -8.43
CA SER A 70 12.44 6.83 -8.25
C SER A 70 13.53 5.88 -8.78
N PRO A 71 14.80 6.30 -8.86
CA PRO A 71 15.90 5.43 -9.31
C PRO A 71 16.00 4.12 -8.53
N ARG A 72 15.65 4.14 -7.23
CA ARG A 72 15.60 2.96 -6.37
C ARG A 72 14.45 2.00 -6.68
N GLY A 73 13.38 2.47 -7.31
CA GLY A 73 12.24 1.66 -7.73
C GLY A 73 10.89 2.35 -7.56
N THR A 74 9.83 1.58 -7.81
CA THR A 74 8.44 2.03 -7.69
C THR A 74 7.83 1.62 -6.36
N VAL A 75 7.17 2.54 -5.68
CA VAL A 75 6.48 2.34 -4.40
C VAL A 75 4.99 2.66 -4.57
N PHE A 76 4.12 1.78 -4.06
CA PHE A 76 2.71 2.08 -3.87
C PHE A 76 2.53 2.96 -2.64
N LEU A 77 1.82 4.09 -2.80
CA LEU A 77 1.48 4.97 -1.69
C LEU A 77 0.11 4.61 -1.12
N GLU A 78 -0.92 4.71 -1.96
CA GLU A 78 -2.30 4.53 -1.55
C GLU A 78 -3.21 4.31 -2.74
N VAL A 79 -4.45 3.88 -2.45
CA VAL A 79 -5.54 3.81 -3.42
C VAL A 79 -6.70 4.65 -2.88
N VAL A 80 -7.23 5.52 -3.74
CA VAL A 80 -8.32 6.43 -3.40
C VAL A 80 -9.58 5.98 -4.13
N ASP A 81 -10.70 5.92 -3.42
CA ASP A 81 -12.01 5.75 -4.03
C ASP A 81 -12.45 7.08 -4.65
N THR A 82 -12.53 7.10 -5.98
CA THR A 82 -12.89 8.24 -6.80
C THR A 82 -14.32 8.16 -7.34
N SER A 83 -15.14 7.22 -6.86
CA SER A 83 -16.50 6.99 -7.37
C SER A 83 -17.40 8.22 -7.22
N ASP A 84 -17.22 8.99 -6.14
CA ASP A 84 -17.99 10.20 -5.85
C ASP A 84 -17.43 11.46 -6.54
N PHE A 85 -16.30 11.34 -7.23
CA PHE A 85 -15.65 12.47 -7.90
C PHE A 85 -16.16 12.59 -9.33
N SER A 86 -16.74 13.75 -9.68
CA SER A 86 -16.96 14.10 -11.09
C SER A 86 -15.62 13.96 -11.83
N LYS A 87 -15.61 13.29 -12.99
CA LYS A 87 -14.45 12.88 -13.83
C LYS A 87 -13.51 14.01 -14.30
N THR A 88 -13.09 14.91 -13.41
CA THR A 88 -12.29 16.09 -13.71
C THR A 88 -10.89 15.88 -13.14
N ALA A 89 -9.89 15.81 -14.01
CA ALA A 89 -8.48 15.53 -13.67
C ALA A 89 -7.88 16.45 -12.58
N GLN A 90 -8.44 17.64 -12.39
CA GLN A 90 -7.96 18.63 -11.42
C GLN A 90 -8.12 18.22 -9.95
N ARG A 91 -8.99 17.25 -9.62
CA ARG A 91 -9.17 16.81 -8.22
C ARG A 91 -8.30 15.61 -7.84
N CYS A 92 -7.85 14.80 -8.79
CA CYS A 92 -6.96 13.67 -8.52
C CYS A 92 -5.55 14.09 -8.09
N LEU A 93 -5.07 15.28 -8.51
CA LEU A 93 -3.78 15.84 -8.10
C LEU A 93 -3.83 16.63 -6.78
N ARG A 94 -5.00 16.70 -6.13
CA ARG A 94 -5.20 17.34 -4.82
C ARG A 94 -5.46 16.33 -3.70
N CYS A 95 -5.40 15.03 -4.01
CA CYS A 95 -5.36 13.95 -3.03
C CYS A 95 -3.97 13.89 -2.39
#